data_AF-A0AA46YTS2-F1
#
_entry.id   AF-A0AA46YTS2-F1
#
_cell.length_a   1.000
_cell.length_b   1.000
_cell.length_c   1.000
_cell.angle_alpha   90.00
_cell.angle_beta   90.00
_cell.angle_gamma   90.00
#
_symmetry.space_group_name_H-M   'P 1'
#
loop_
_entity.id
_entity.type
_entity.pdbx_description
1 polymer ?
#
loop_
_entity_poly.entity_id
_entity_poly.type
_entity_poly.pdbx_seq_one_letter_code
_entity_poly.pdbx_strand_id
1 'polypeptide(L)'
;MNFGVYEGHSNYLEPMDKTTYFKNFGGESSHQVSERMYQSLSECLNKHDKVFALSHGAAMHFFTQEKVFNFESHPPMPLGNLACLHFTYDEGTFTFIESLSLL
;
A
#
# COMPACT_ATOMS: atom_id res chain seq x y z
N MET A 1 1.28 -7.26 2.07
CA MET A 1 0.61 -7.68 3.30
C MET A 1 1.04 -9.10 3.58
N ASN A 2 1.51 -9.40 4.78
CA ASN A 2 1.66 -10.76 5.31
C ASN A 2 0.31 -11.25 5.82
N PHE A 3 -0.17 -12.37 5.28
CA PHE A 3 -1.46 -12.97 5.60
C PHE A 3 -1.40 -14.03 6.72
N GLY A 4 -0.22 -14.30 7.27
CA GLY A 4 -0.03 -15.28 8.35
C GLY A 4 -0.36 -16.70 7.90
N VAL A 5 -1.15 -17.44 8.67
CA VAL A 5 -1.57 -18.81 8.30
C VAL A 5 -2.41 -18.88 7.02
N TYR A 6 -2.92 -17.75 6.52
CA TYR A 6 -3.72 -17.68 5.31
C TYR A 6 -2.89 -17.55 4.02
N GLU A 7 -1.56 -17.44 4.12
CA GLU A 7 -0.69 -17.45 2.94
C GLU A 7 -0.96 -18.71 2.08
N GLY A 8 -1.16 -18.50 0.77
CA GLY A 8 -1.48 -19.56 -0.18
C GLY A 8 -2.90 -20.14 -0.13
N HIS A 9 -3.79 -19.61 0.72
CA HIS A 9 -5.20 -20.03 0.75
C HIS A 9 -6.01 -19.39 -0.37
N SER A 10 -7.15 -20.01 -0.70
CA SER A 10 -8.07 -19.52 -1.72
C SER A 10 -8.69 -18.16 -1.36
N ASN A 11 -8.77 -17.24 -2.32
CA ASN A 11 -9.26 -15.87 -2.11
C ASN A 11 -10.70 -15.76 -1.57
N TYR A 12 -11.56 -16.78 -1.74
CA TYR A 12 -12.92 -16.74 -1.17
C TYR A 12 -12.92 -16.80 0.37
N LEU A 13 -11.80 -17.18 0.98
CA LEU A 13 -11.60 -17.15 2.43
C LEU A 13 -11.14 -15.77 2.93
N GLU A 14 -10.90 -14.82 2.02
CA GLU A 14 -10.40 -13.51 2.40
C GLU A 14 -11.50 -12.71 3.14
N PRO A 15 -11.19 -12.13 4.31
CA PRO A 15 -12.15 -11.34 5.06
C PRO A 15 -12.45 -10.02 4.33
N MET A 16 -13.66 -9.50 4.52
CA MET A 16 -14.06 -8.19 4.00
C MET A 16 -13.22 -7.07 4.63
N ASP A 17 -13.04 -7.10 5.95
CA ASP A 17 -12.16 -6.17 6.66
C ASP A 17 -10.82 -6.85 6.97
N LYS A 18 -9.76 -6.32 6.37
CA LYS A 18 -8.38 -6.82 6.50
C LYS A 18 -7.53 -5.98 7.46
N THR A 19 -8.07 -4.89 8.00
CA THR A 19 -7.34 -3.86 8.76
C THR A 19 -6.51 -4.48 9.88
N THR A 20 -7.09 -5.41 10.65
CA THR A 20 -6.38 -6.10 11.75
C THR A 20 -6.52 -7.62 11.70
N TYR A 21 -7.31 -8.16 10.77
CA TYR A 21 -7.69 -9.57 10.77
C TYR A 21 -6.49 -10.52 10.76
N PHE A 22 -5.56 -10.35 9.81
CA PHE A 22 -4.42 -11.25 9.64
C PHE A 22 -3.42 -11.21 10.79
N LYS A 23 -3.37 -10.10 11.55
CA LYS A 23 -2.52 -9.97 12.75
C LYS A 23 -2.82 -11.03 13.79
N ASN A 24 -4.09 -11.44 13.92
CA ASN A 24 -4.51 -12.48 14.86
C ASN A 24 -4.01 -13.88 14.48
N PHE A 25 -3.46 -14.04 13.27
CA PHE A 25 -3.03 -15.31 12.70
C PHE A 25 -1.56 -15.28 12.25
N GLY A 26 -0.74 -14.43 12.88
CA GLY A 26 0.69 -14.31 12.57
C GLY A 26 1.02 -13.47 11.34
N GLY A 27 0.04 -12.78 10.75
CA GLY A 27 0.21 -11.81 9.69
C GLY A 27 0.47 -10.38 10.19
N GLU A 28 0.31 -9.40 9.32
CA GLU A 28 0.44 -7.97 9.64
C GLU A 28 -0.91 -7.23 9.56
N SER A 29 -1.07 -6.15 10.32
CA SER A 29 -2.19 -5.21 10.16
C SER A 29 -1.96 -4.24 8.99
N SER A 30 -3.02 -3.58 8.50
CA SER A 30 -2.91 -2.52 7.49
C SER A 30 -1.91 -1.45 7.92
N HIS A 31 -1.99 -1.00 9.18
CA HIS A 31 -1.03 -0.04 9.73
C HIS A 31 0.42 -0.50 9.66
N GLN A 32 0.71 -1.78 9.95
CA GLN A 32 2.08 -2.29 9.92
C GLN A 32 2.63 -2.32 8.48
N VAL A 33 1.81 -2.71 7.50
CA VAL A 33 2.23 -2.66 6.09
C VAL A 33 2.37 -1.23 5.58
N SER A 34 1.46 -0.32 5.93
CA SER A 34 1.55 1.10 5.59
C SER A 34 2.81 1.75 6.15
N GLU A 35 3.14 1.45 7.40
CA GLU A 35 4.29 2.03 8.10
C GLU A 35 5.62 1.58 7.47
N ARG A 36 5.81 0.28 7.22
CA ARG A 36 7.04 -0.19 6.56
C ARG A 36 7.16 0.31 5.12
N MET A 37 6.05 0.48 4.41
CA MET A 37 6.01 1.08 3.07
C MET A 37 6.46 2.54 3.14
N TYR A 38 5.89 3.31 4.08
CA TYR A 38 6.25 4.70 4.33
C TYR A 38 7.74 4.86 4.62
N GLN A 39 8.27 4.08 5.57
CA GLN A 39 9.68 4.13 5.94
C GLN A 39 10.60 3.81 4.76
N SER A 40 10.30 2.73 4.02
CA SER A 40 11.11 2.30 2.87
C SER A 40 11.11 3.33 1.74
N LEU A 41 9.95 3.87 1.38
CA LEU A 41 9.83 4.86 0.31
C LEU A 41 10.48 6.19 0.72
N SER A 42 10.25 6.65 1.96
CA SER A 42 10.84 7.88 2.49
C SER A 42 12.37 7.78 2.54
N GLU A 43 12.92 6.63 2.97
CA GLU A 43 14.37 6.40 2.95
C GLU A 43 14.96 6.52 1.54
N CYS A 44 14.29 5.95 0.53
CA CYS A 44 14.72 6.05 -0.86
C CYS A 44 14.65 7.49 -1.38
N LEU A 45 13.54 8.19 -1.12
CA LEU A 45 13.31 9.56 -1.60
C LEU A 45 14.19 10.60 -0.88
N ASN A 46 14.61 10.35 0.36
CA ASN A 46 15.59 11.18 1.05
C ASN A 46 17.00 11.09 0.44
N LYS A 47 17.26 10.10 -0.43
CA LYS A 47 18.55 9.88 -1.10
C LYS A 47 18.50 10.13 -2.60
N HIS A 48 17.31 10.24 -3.18
CA HIS A 48 17.10 10.26 -4.63
C HIS A 48 15.95 11.20 -5.02
N ASP A 49 16.16 12.01 -6.05
CA ASP A 49 15.14 12.95 -6.53
C ASP A 49 13.90 12.26 -7.11
N LYS A 50 14.06 11.05 -7.67
CA LYS A 50 12.98 10.27 -8.29
C LYS A 50 13.17 8.78 -8.02
N VAL A 51 12.09 8.11 -7.65
CA VAL A 51 12.07 6.68 -7.34
C VAL A 51 10.95 6.00 -8.13
N PHE A 52 11.29 4.93 -8.84
CA PHE A 52 10.30 3.98 -9.37
C PHE A 52 10.33 2.72 -8.51
N ALA A 53 9.22 2.43 -7.83
CA ALA A 53 9.11 1.29 -6.92
C ALA A 53 8.05 0.29 -7.43
N LEU A 54 8.43 -0.98 -7.52
CA LEU A 54 7.50 -2.08 -7.78
C LEU A 54 7.09 -2.70 -6.44
N SER A 55 5.78 -2.89 -6.25
CA SER A 55 5.22 -3.44 -5.01
C SER A 55 3.98 -4.31 -5.31
N HIS A 56 3.23 -4.64 -4.26
CA HIS A 56 2.04 -5.50 -4.33
C HIS A 56 0.76 -4.70 -4.04
N GLY A 57 -0.36 -5.13 -4.64
CA GLY A 57 -1.64 -4.41 -4.59
C GLY A 57 -2.10 -4.05 -3.17
N ALA A 58 -2.10 -5.02 -2.23
CA ALA A 58 -2.51 -4.74 -0.85
C ALA A 58 -1.58 -3.74 -0.14
N ALA A 59 -0.25 -3.82 -0.38
CA ALA A 59 0.70 -2.92 0.24
C ALA A 59 0.56 -1.49 -0.29
N MET A 60 0.40 -1.34 -1.61
CA MET A 60 0.13 -0.06 -2.26
C MET A 60 -1.20 0.53 -1.77
N HIS A 61 -2.26 -0.28 -1.72
CA HIS A 61 -3.58 0.15 -1.28
C HIS A 61 -3.57 0.74 0.14
N PHE A 62 -3.06 -0.02 1.13
CA PHE A 62 -3.07 0.44 2.52
C PHE A 62 -2.13 1.61 2.75
N PHE A 63 -0.94 1.60 2.13
CA PHE A 63 -0.04 2.75 2.16
C PHE A 63 -0.74 4.02 1.66
N THR A 64 -1.38 3.95 0.50
CA THR A 64 -2.06 5.12 -0.07
C THR A 64 -3.26 5.54 0.77
N GLN A 65 -4.09 4.60 1.22
CA GLN A 65 -5.26 4.92 2.04
C GLN A 65 -4.88 5.60 3.36
N GLU A 66 -3.86 5.10 4.05
CA GLU A 66 -3.44 5.61 5.36
C GLU A 66 -2.53 6.82 5.26
N LYS A 67 -1.45 6.73 4.48
CA LYS A 67 -0.35 7.72 4.49
C LYS A 67 -0.56 8.88 3.54
N VAL A 68 -1.50 8.75 2.60
CA VAL A 68 -1.79 9.80 1.60
C VAL A 68 -3.19 10.39 1.82
N PHE A 69 -4.18 9.54 2.05
CA PHE A 69 -5.58 9.98 2.19
C PHE A 69 -6.10 10.02 3.63
N ASN A 70 -5.30 9.60 4.62
CA ASN A 70 -5.71 9.57 6.03
C ASN A 70 -7.08 8.89 6.27
N PHE A 71 -7.43 7.90 5.45
CA PHE A 71 -8.75 7.25 5.40
C PHE A 71 -9.94 8.18 5.07
N GLU A 72 -9.73 9.44 4.72
CA GLU A 72 -10.79 10.42 4.41
C GLU A 72 -11.37 10.23 3.00
N SER A 73 -10.59 9.61 2.11
CA SER A 73 -11.04 9.25 0.77
C SER A 73 -10.48 7.89 0.35
N HIS A 74 -11.14 7.30 -0.64
CA HIS A 74 -10.69 6.03 -1.22
C HIS A 74 -9.69 6.32 -2.33
N PRO A 75 -8.58 5.56 -2.42
CA PRO A 75 -7.68 5.66 -3.56
C PRO A 75 -8.46 5.38 -4.86
N PRO A 76 -8.11 6.04 -5.98
CA PRO A 76 -8.77 5.80 -7.26
C PRO A 76 -8.66 4.32 -7.62
N MET A 77 -9.81 3.65 -7.57
CA MET A 77 -10.02 2.21 -7.73
C MET A 77 -9.82 1.76 -9.19
N PRO A 78 -9.58 0.45 -9.44
CA PRO A 78 -8.83 -0.52 -8.65
C PRO A 78 -7.35 -0.59 -9.07
N LEU A 79 -6.46 -0.95 -8.14
CA LEU A 79 -5.07 -1.28 -8.44
C LEU A 79 -4.99 -2.65 -9.12
N GLY A 80 -5.33 -2.69 -10.40
CA GLY A 80 -5.09 -3.87 -11.24
C GLY A 80 -3.59 -4.14 -11.41
N ASN A 81 -3.27 -5.31 -11.98
CA ASN A 81 -1.90 -5.59 -12.37
C ASN A 81 -1.40 -4.51 -13.35
N LEU A 82 -0.16 -4.05 -13.14
CA LEU A 82 0.47 -2.97 -13.91
C LEU A 82 -0.18 -1.59 -13.75
N ALA A 83 -1.05 -1.40 -12.75
CA ALA A 83 -1.45 -0.05 -12.34
C ALA A 83 -0.24 0.69 -11.73
N CYS A 84 -0.03 1.92 -12.15
CA CYS A 84 1.00 2.82 -11.60
C CYS A 84 0.33 3.97 -10.84
N LEU A 85 0.88 4.30 -9.67
CA LEU A 85 0.47 5.45 -8.87
C LEU A 85 1.60 6.45 -8.85
N HIS A 86 1.29 7.69 -9.20
CA HIS A 86 2.22 8.79 -9.23
C HIS A 86 1.97 9.71 -8.03
N PHE A 87 3.03 9.98 -7.27
CA PHE A 87 3.02 10.86 -6.11
C PHE A 87 4.12 11.90 -6.23
N THR A 88 3.89 13.07 -5.63
CA THR A 88 4.99 13.92 -5.15
C THR A 88 5.30 13.59 -3.69
N TYR A 89 6.54 13.88 -3.29
CA TYR A 89 7.00 13.69 -1.93
C TYR A 89 7.80 14.93 -1.49
N ASP A 90 7.44 15.47 -0.34
CA ASP A 90 8.11 16.62 0.27
C ASP A 90 8.13 16.47 1.80
N GLU A 91 9.32 16.54 2.39
CA GLU A 91 9.56 16.46 3.85
C GLU A 91 8.72 15.38 4.58
N GLY A 92 8.66 14.16 4.04
CA GLY A 92 7.91 13.06 4.67
C GLY A 92 6.42 13.03 4.34
N THR A 93 5.94 13.90 3.46
CA THR A 93 4.53 13.97 3.04
C THR A 93 4.40 13.50 1.60
N PHE A 94 3.55 12.49 1.38
CA PHE A 94 3.20 12.01 0.04
C PHE A 94 1.91 12.68 -0.42
N THR A 95 1.90 13.23 -1.64
CA THR A 95 0.69 13.78 -2.28
C THR A 95 0.39 13.00 -3.56
N PHE A 96 -0.82 12.48 -3.68
CA PHE A 96 -1.26 11.77 -4.88
C PHE A 96 -1.47 12.73 -6.06
N ILE A 97 -0.97 12.35 -7.24
CA ILE A 97 -1.10 13.11 -8.48
C ILE A 97 -2.08 12.43 -9.42
N GLU A 98 -1.78 11.19 -9.82
CA GLU A 98 -2.56 10.46 -10.81
C GLU A 98 -2.34 8.95 -10.72
N SER A 99 -3.26 8.21 -11.32
CA SER A 99 -3.16 6.77 -11.54
C SER A 99 -3.11 6.49 -13.03
N LEU A 100 -2.18 5.65 -13.46
CA LEU A 100 -1.97 5.26 -14.85
C LEU A 100 -2.25 3.75 -14.99
N SER A 101 -2.89 3.36 -16.09
CA SER A 101 -2.95 1.97 -16.54
C SER A 101 -1.97 1.78 -17.69
N LEU A 102 -1.10 0.77 -17.59
CA LEU A 102 -0.23 0.36 -18.71
C LEU A 102 -0.87 -0.75 -19.57
N LEU A 103 -2.14 -1.06 -19.30
CA LEU A 103 -3.01 -1.94 -20.09
C LEU A 103 -4.13 -1.14 -20.74
#